data_AF-A0A150SY37-F1
#
_entry.id   AF-A0A150SY37-F1
#
_cell.length_a   1.000
_cell.length_b   1.000
_cell.length_c   1.000
_cell.angle_alpha   90.00
_cell.angle_beta   90.00
_cell.angle_gamma   90.00
#
_symmetry.space_group_name_H-M   'P 1'
#
loop_
_entity.id
_entity.type
_entity.pdbx_description
1 polymer ?
#
loop_
_entity_poly.entity_id
_entity_poly.type
_entity_poly.pdbx_seq_one_letter_code
_entity_poly.pdbx_strand_id
1 'polypeptide(L)'
;MDCPGREGSAEVRLHQRNNAVSIAELKDIPPGDGGSTYHFYYDSGQLIFALNDAEPFGGATETRLLQRRFYYHQGSPILCTKKEVWGPADKVASLLNNAPNEPVDCSFAPKVQRLASTVKSGAAGMDDLKKQLCAKPAK
;
A
#
# COMPACT_ATOMS: atom_id res chain seq x y z
N MET A 1 -12.72 -3.99 8.24
CA MET A 1 -13.54 -2.82 8.64
C MET A 1 -14.21 -2.28 7.40
N ASP A 2 -15.51 -2.04 7.44
CA ASP A 2 -16.28 -1.63 6.25
C ASP A 2 -16.54 -0.12 6.22
N CYS A 3 -16.53 0.45 5.01
CA CYS A 3 -16.92 1.83 4.77
C CYS A 3 -18.47 1.99 4.75
N PRO A 4 -18.99 3.21 4.96
CA PRO A 4 -20.43 3.47 4.87
C PRO A 4 -21.00 3.01 3.52
N GLY A 5 -22.10 2.23 3.54
CA GLY A 5 -22.68 1.63 2.34
C GLY A 5 -22.12 0.25 1.97
N ARG A 6 -21.15 -0.30 2.74
CA ARG A 6 -20.42 -1.55 2.46
C ARG A 6 -19.62 -1.54 1.15
N GLU A 7 -19.48 -0.38 0.53
CA GLU A 7 -18.62 -0.18 -0.62
C GLU A 7 -17.20 0.04 -0.09
N GLY A 8 -16.44 -1.04 0.05
CA GLY A 8 -15.03 -1.01 0.47
C GLY A 8 -14.74 -1.52 1.88
N SER A 9 -13.51 -2.03 2.05
CA SER A 9 -13.06 -2.70 3.26
C SER A 9 -11.56 -2.49 3.50
N ALA A 10 -11.16 -2.49 4.78
CA ALA A 10 -9.75 -2.53 5.17
C ALA A 10 -9.44 -3.66 6.15
N GLU A 11 -8.32 -4.35 5.95
CA GLU A 11 -7.75 -5.35 6.85
C GLU A 11 -6.33 -4.97 7.26
N VAL A 12 -6.02 -5.11 8.55
CA VAL A 12 -4.69 -4.83 9.09
C VAL A 12 -4.12 -6.08 9.77
N ARG A 13 -2.85 -6.39 9.47
CA ARG A 13 -2.10 -7.43 10.16
C ARG A 13 -0.78 -6.86 10.67
N LEU A 14 -0.45 -7.13 11.92
CA LEU A 14 0.77 -6.63 12.56
C LEU A 14 1.66 -7.80 12.96
N HIS A 15 2.94 -7.71 12.61
CA HIS A 15 3.96 -8.67 13.00
C HIS A 15 4.98 -7.99 13.91
N GLN A 16 5.08 -8.49 15.13
CA GLN A 16 5.94 -7.93 16.17
C GLN A 16 7.23 -8.74 16.32
N ARG A 17 8.33 -8.06 16.61
CA ARG A 17 9.61 -8.63 17.03
C ARG A 17 10.10 -7.81 18.22
N ASN A 18 10.53 -8.47 19.30
CA ASN A 18 11.00 -7.82 20.53
C ASN A 18 10.00 -6.77 21.08
N ASN A 19 8.71 -7.12 21.12
CA ASN A 19 7.61 -6.25 21.57
C ASN A 19 7.42 -4.94 20.76
N ALA A 20 8.03 -4.84 19.58
CA ALA A 20 7.84 -3.73 18.64
C ALA A 20 7.27 -4.23 17.31
N VAL A 21 6.40 -3.44 16.67
CA VAL A 21 5.94 -3.71 15.31
C VAL A 21 7.14 -3.63 14.36
N SER A 22 7.41 -4.73 13.66
CA SER A 22 8.49 -4.87 12.68
C SER A 22 7.97 -4.89 11.25
N ILE A 23 6.78 -5.47 11.04
CA ILE A 23 6.07 -5.47 9.76
C ILE A 23 4.60 -5.16 10.03
N ALA A 24 3.98 -4.40 9.14
CA ALA A 24 2.53 -4.23 9.10
C ALA A 24 2.02 -4.40 7.67
N GLU A 25 0.89 -5.07 7.52
CA GLU A 25 0.16 -5.23 6.27
C GLU A 25 -1.16 -4.47 6.36
N LEU A 26 -1.50 -3.75 5.30
CA LEU A 26 -2.79 -3.12 5.10
C LEU A 26 -3.33 -3.56 3.75
N LYS A 27 -4.43 -4.32 3.76
CA LYS A 27 -5.25 -4.50 2.55
C LYS A 27 -6.34 -3.45 2.57
N ASP A 28 -6.36 -2.58 1.57
CA ASP A 28 -7.29 -1.47 1.40
C ASP A 28 -8.08 -1.68 0.12
N ILE A 29 -9.40 -1.75 0.22
CA ILE A 29 -10.32 -1.82 -0.92
C ILE A 29 -11.25 -0.62 -0.80
N PRO A 30 -10.94 0.52 -1.45
CA PRO A 30 -11.83 1.66 -1.48
C PRO A 30 -13.12 1.36 -2.26
N PRO A 31 -14.23 2.09 -1.99
CA PRO A 31 -15.42 2.06 -2.83
C PRO A 31 -15.08 2.28 -4.33
N GLY A 32 -15.45 1.34 -5.19
CA GLY A 32 -15.33 1.48 -6.65
C GLY A 32 -13.90 1.34 -7.22
N ASP A 33 -12.94 0.91 -6.41
CA ASP A 33 -11.56 0.62 -6.82
C ASP A 33 -11.29 -0.89 -6.61
N GLY A 34 -10.31 -1.45 -7.33
CA GLY A 34 -9.80 -2.79 -7.03
C GLY A 34 -9.12 -2.78 -5.65
N GLY A 35 -8.44 -1.70 -5.31
CA GLY A 35 -7.77 -1.55 -4.02
C GLY A 35 -6.27 -1.74 -4.10
N SER A 36 -5.66 -2.03 -2.96
CA SER A 36 -4.22 -2.08 -2.81
C SER A 36 -3.82 -2.87 -1.57
N THR A 37 -2.73 -3.61 -1.67
CA THR A 37 -2.04 -4.17 -0.51
C THR A 37 -0.80 -3.34 -0.22
N TYR A 38 -0.62 -2.94 1.03
CA TYR A 38 0.56 -2.25 1.50
C TYR A 38 1.30 -3.13 2.50
N HIS A 39 2.62 -3.23 2.33
CA HIS A 39 3.52 -3.82 3.32
C HIS A 39 4.47 -2.73 3.85
N PHE A 40 4.46 -2.52 5.16
CA PHE A 40 5.29 -1.55 5.85
C PHE A 40 6.33 -2.26 6.70
N TYR A 41 7.59 -1.85 6.59
CA TYR A 41 8.71 -2.43 7.32
C TYR A 41 9.35 -1.38 8.21
N TYR A 42 9.54 -1.74 9.48
CA TYR A 42 10.02 -0.83 10.51
C TYR A 42 11.33 -1.34 11.09
N ASP A 43 12.26 -0.40 11.34
CA ASP A 43 13.44 -0.61 12.16
C ASP A 43 13.44 0.39 13.31
N SER A 44 13.63 -0.11 14.53
CA SER A 44 13.57 0.70 15.77
C SER A 44 12.35 1.62 15.85
N GLY A 45 11.21 1.16 15.31
CA GLY A 45 9.96 1.91 15.26
C GLY A 45 9.87 2.98 14.16
N GLN A 46 10.89 3.17 13.34
CA GLN A 46 10.85 4.06 12.18
C GLN A 46 10.54 3.27 10.91
N LEU A 47 9.72 3.83 10.02
CA LEU A 47 9.48 3.25 8.70
C LEU A 47 10.77 3.33 7.89
N ILE A 48 11.21 2.20 7.34
CA ILE A 48 12.41 2.11 6.49
C ILE A 48 12.07 1.72 5.05
N PHE A 49 10.97 1.00 4.85
CA PHE A 49 10.53 0.56 3.54
C PHE A 49 9.01 0.37 3.51
N ALA A 50 8.40 0.73 2.38
CA ALA A 50 7.01 0.42 2.09
C ALA A 50 6.86 -0.10 0.65
N LEU A 51 6.05 -1.15 0.51
CA LEU A 51 5.61 -1.70 -0.77
C LEU A 51 4.11 -1.43 -0.92
N ASN A 52 3.68 -0.96 -2.09
CA ASN A 52 2.27 -0.83 -2.46
C ASN A 52 2.03 -1.63 -3.74
N ASP A 53 1.31 -2.73 -3.61
CA ASP A 53 0.80 -3.53 -4.72
C ASP A 53 -0.62 -3.06 -5.01
N ALA A 54 -0.81 -2.28 -6.06
CA ALA A 54 -2.14 -1.90 -6.52
C ALA A 54 -2.85 -3.12 -7.11
N GLU A 55 -4.15 -3.26 -6.85
CA GLU A 55 -4.91 -4.34 -7.44
C GLU A 55 -4.88 -4.28 -8.97
N PRO A 56 -5.01 -5.44 -9.64
CA PRO A 56 -5.02 -5.49 -11.08
C PRO A 56 -6.19 -4.68 -11.65
N PHE A 57 -5.90 -3.88 -12.68
CA PHE A 57 -6.93 -3.15 -13.43
C PHE A 57 -7.05 -3.71 -14.84
N GLY A 58 -8.26 -4.06 -15.27
CA GLY A 58 -8.53 -4.53 -16.62
C GLY A 58 -9.21 -5.90 -16.66
N GLY A 59 -9.13 -6.56 -17.81
CA GLY A 59 -9.78 -7.85 -18.09
C GLY A 59 -8.78 -8.98 -18.35
N ALA A 60 -9.30 -10.18 -18.60
CA ALA A 60 -8.48 -11.40 -18.75
C ALA A 60 -7.34 -11.28 -19.79
N THR A 61 -7.57 -10.54 -20.88
CA THR A 61 -6.61 -10.37 -21.98
C THR A 61 -5.66 -9.19 -21.78
N GLU A 62 -6.06 -8.19 -21.01
CA GLU A 62 -5.33 -6.95 -20.80
C GLU A 62 -5.56 -6.47 -19.38
N THR A 63 -4.61 -6.82 -18.51
CA THR A 63 -4.55 -6.47 -17.10
C THR A 63 -3.30 -5.63 -16.86
N ARG A 64 -3.45 -4.53 -16.13
CA ARG A 64 -2.36 -3.73 -15.61
C ARG A 64 -2.04 -4.15 -14.18
N LEU A 65 -0.76 -4.37 -13.87
CA LEU A 65 -0.26 -4.38 -12.50
C LEU A 65 0.68 -3.21 -12.27
N LEU A 66 0.55 -2.60 -11.10
CA LEU A 66 1.39 -1.50 -10.65
C LEU A 66 1.87 -1.76 -9.23
N GLN A 67 3.19 -1.76 -9.06
CA GLN A 67 3.85 -1.93 -7.79
C GLN A 67 4.75 -0.74 -7.51
N ARG A 68 4.58 -0.10 -6.35
CA ARG A 68 5.39 1.04 -5.91
C ARG A 68 6.22 0.68 -4.70
N ARG A 69 7.45 1.16 -4.66
CA ARG A 69 8.43 0.93 -3.59
C ARG A 69 8.91 2.27 -3.06
N PHE A 70 8.91 2.42 -1.75
CA PHE A 70 9.33 3.63 -1.06
C PHE A 70 10.37 3.26 -0.01
N TYR A 71 11.56 3.83 -0.12
CA TYR A 71 12.65 3.65 0.83
C TYR A 71 12.79 4.92 1.66
N TYR A 72 12.93 4.74 2.97
CA TYR A 72 12.94 5.84 3.92
C TYR A 72 14.22 5.82 4.75
N HIS A 73 14.70 7.01 5.10
CA HIS A 73 15.76 7.21 6.07
C HIS A 73 15.39 8.35 7.00
N GLN A 74 15.45 8.12 8.32
CA GLN A 74 15.12 9.12 9.35
C GLN A 74 13.76 9.82 9.11
N GLY A 75 12.76 9.07 8.67
CA GLY A 75 11.42 9.57 8.43
C GLY A 75 11.23 10.37 7.14
N SER A 76 12.23 10.43 6.26
CA SER A 76 12.12 11.05 4.92
C SER A 76 12.28 10.00 3.82
N PRO A 77 11.50 10.08 2.73
CA PRO A 77 11.68 9.19 1.58
C PRO A 77 12.97 9.57 0.85
N ILE A 78 13.86 8.59 0.66
CA ILE A 78 15.16 8.77 -0.01
C ILE A 78 15.18 8.20 -1.43
N LEU A 79 14.29 7.25 -1.72
CA LEU A 79 14.17 6.64 -3.03
C LEU A 79 12.73 6.13 -3.23
N CYS A 80 12.15 6.46 -4.38
CA CYS A 80 10.85 5.97 -4.79
C CYS A 80 10.99 5.34 -6.18
N THR A 81 10.46 4.13 -6.33
CA THR A 81 10.47 3.44 -7.63
C THR A 81 9.12 2.80 -7.89
N LYS A 82 8.83 2.52 -9.16
CA LYS A 82 7.68 1.72 -9.55
C LYS A 82 8.06 0.62 -10.53
N LYS A 83 7.20 -0.40 -10.60
CA LYS A 83 7.11 -1.33 -11.72
C LYS A 83 5.69 -1.26 -12.26
N GLU A 84 5.55 -1.15 -13.57
CA GLU A 84 4.25 -1.13 -14.23
C GLU A 84 4.31 -2.03 -15.45
N VAL A 85 3.33 -2.92 -15.59
CA VAL A 85 3.24 -3.83 -16.73
C VAL A 85 1.79 -3.98 -17.18
N TRP A 86 1.63 -4.30 -18.45
CA TRP A 86 0.37 -4.65 -19.09
C TRP A 86 0.50 -6.04 -19.71
N GLY A 87 -0.52 -6.88 -19.56
CA GLY A 87 -0.56 -8.17 -20.22
C GLY A 87 -1.73 -9.06 -19.76
N PRO A 88 -1.79 -10.30 -20.24
CA PRO A 88 -2.81 -11.26 -19.83
C PRO A 88 -2.80 -11.53 -18.33
N ALA A 89 -3.97 -11.71 -17.72
CA ALA A 89 -4.12 -11.86 -16.27
C ALA A 89 -3.32 -13.05 -15.69
N ASP A 90 -3.15 -14.13 -16.45
CA ASP A 90 -2.36 -15.31 -16.06
C ASP A 90 -0.83 -15.09 -16.15
N LYS A 91 -0.39 -14.03 -16.84
CA LYS A 91 1.04 -13.74 -17.10
C LYS A 91 1.53 -12.45 -16.45
N VAL A 92 0.64 -11.52 -16.15
CA VAL A 92 0.99 -10.16 -15.70
C VAL A 92 1.84 -10.15 -14.43
N ALA A 93 1.65 -11.09 -13.50
CA ALA A 93 2.50 -11.23 -12.32
C ALA A 93 3.95 -11.61 -12.66
N SER A 94 4.14 -12.53 -13.61
CA SER A 94 5.47 -12.90 -14.12
C SER A 94 6.12 -11.73 -14.85
N LEU A 95 5.35 -10.99 -15.65
CA LEU A 95 5.82 -9.77 -16.32
C LEU A 95 6.29 -8.73 -15.29
N LEU A 96 5.51 -8.49 -14.23
CA LEU A 96 5.86 -7.53 -13.18
C LEU A 96 7.16 -7.92 -12.45
N ASN A 97 7.36 -9.21 -12.18
CA ASN A 97 8.59 -9.70 -11.54
C ASN A 97 9.84 -9.40 -12.39
N ASN A 98 9.71 -9.53 -13.71
CA ASN A 98 10.80 -9.29 -14.67
C ASN A 98 10.93 -7.82 -15.09
N ALA A 99 9.95 -6.96 -14.80
CA ALA A 99 9.99 -5.55 -15.16
C ALA A 99 11.09 -4.81 -14.36
N PRO A 100 11.77 -3.82 -14.99
CA PRO A 100 12.76 -3.00 -14.31
C PRO A 100 12.08 -2.09 -13.26
N ASN A 101 12.82 -1.69 -12.23
CA ASN A 101 12.38 -0.62 -11.34
C ASN A 101 12.66 0.72 -12.01
N GLU A 102 11.62 1.53 -12.19
CA GLU A 102 11.72 2.89 -12.71
C GLU A 102 11.74 3.89 -11.56
N PRO A 103 12.68 4.85 -11.52
CA PRO A 103 12.65 5.92 -10.53
C PRO A 103 11.43 6.82 -10.75
N VAL A 104 10.81 7.25 -9.67
CA VAL A 104 9.70 8.21 -9.68
C VAL A 104 9.93 9.26 -8.59
N ASP A 105 9.27 10.41 -8.73
CA ASP A 105 9.24 11.39 -7.65
C ASP A 105 8.53 10.81 -6.42
N CYS A 106 8.92 11.29 -5.24
CA CYS A 106 8.39 10.80 -3.98
C CYS A 106 7.09 11.50 -3.52
N SER A 107 6.34 12.16 -4.41
CA SER A 107 5.11 12.89 -4.04
C SER A 107 4.04 12.01 -3.38
N PHE A 108 4.02 10.70 -3.67
CA PHE A 108 3.09 9.75 -3.06
C PHE A 108 3.56 9.25 -1.68
N ALA A 109 4.85 9.36 -1.36
CA ALA A 109 5.44 8.83 -0.13
C ALA A 109 4.84 9.42 1.17
N PRO A 110 4.45 10.71 1.26
CA PRO A 110 3.77 11.25 2.44
C PRO A 110 2.43 10.59 2.73
N LYS A 111 1.66 10.18 1.70
CA LYS A 111 0.43 9.41 1.91
C LYS A 111 0.76 8.05 2.52
N VAL A 112 1.73 7.35 1.96
CA VAL A 112 2.15 6.01 2.41
C VAL A 112 2.71 6.04 3.84
N GLN A 113 3.48 7.07 4.18
CA GLN A 113 4.03 7.25 5.52
C GLN A 113 2.94 7.52 6.58
N ARG A 114 1.90 8.29 6.22
CA ARG A 114 0.73 8.51 7.09
C ARG A 114 -0.01 7.19 7.34
N LEU A 115 -0.29 6.42 6.29
CA LEU A 115 -0.90 5.09 6.42
C LEU A 115 -0.07 4.17 7.30
N ALA A 116 1.25 4.09 7.06
CA ALA A 116 2.16 3.29 7.88
C ALA A 116 2.06 3.66 9.37
N SER A 117 2.11 4.97 9.68
CA SER A 117 2.03 5.47 11.05
C SER A 117 0.71 5.11 11.73
N THR A 118 -0.40 5.24 11.01
CA THR A 118 -1.73 4.85 11.52
C THR A 118 -1.86 3.35 11.72
N VAL A 119 -1.41 2.54 10.75
CA VAL A 119 -1.48 1.08 10.81
C VAL A 119 -0.62 0.53 11.95
N LYS A 120 0.58 1.08 12.16
CA LYS A 120 1.48 0.71 13.25
C LYS A 120 0.83 0.85 14.63
N SER A 121 -0.09 1.81 14.80
CA SER A 121 -0.83 2.02 16.06
C SER A 121 -1.89 0.95 16.35
N GLY A 122 -2.13 0.01 15.43
CA GLY A 122 -3.05 -1.10 15.62
C GLY A 122 -4.46 -0.63 15.95
N ALA A 123 -5.08 -1.23 16.97
CA ALA A 123 -6.44 -0.91 17.39
C ALA A 123 -6.68 0.59 17.65
N ALA A 124 -5.69 1.29 18.23
CA ALA A 124 -5.80 2.72 18.52
C ALA A 124 -5.83 3.60 17.26
N GLY A 125 -5.29 3.11 16.15
CA GLY A 125 -5.28 3.82 14.86
C GLY A 125 -6.48 3.51 13.96
N MET A 126 -7.37 2.59 14.35
CA MET A 126 -8.42 2.08 13.45
C MET A 126 -9.46 3.13 13.06
N ASP A 127 -9.86 4.00 13.96
CA ASP A 127 -10.82 5.07 13.63
C ASP A 127 -10.22 6.08 12.66
N ASP A 128 -8.95 6.43 12.83
CA ASP A 128 -8.26 7.34 11.91
C ASP A 128 -7.93 6.68 10.57
N LEU A 129 -7.64 5.38 10.56
CA LEU A 129 -7.52 4.62 9.33
C LEU A 129 -8.85 4.63 8.58
N LYS A 130 -9.97 4.40 9.27
CA LYS A 130 -11.31 4.48 8.69
C LYS A 130 -11.56 5.82 8.02
N LYS A 131 -11.24 6.92 8.71
CA LYS A 131 -11.42 8.28 8.17
C LYS A 131 -10.57 8.51 6.93
N GLN A 132 -9.34 8.00 6.91
CA GLN A 132 -8.43 8.14 5.76
C GLN A 132 -8.89 7.33 4.54
N LEU A 133 -9.41 6.12 4.74
CA LEU A 133 -9.77 5.21 3.65
C LEU A 133 -11.23 5.41 3.16
N CYS A 134 -12.15 5.74 4.07
CA CYS A 134 -13.57 5.90 3.75
C CYS A 134 -13.99 7.35 3.49
N ALA A 135 -13.05 8.30 3.47
CA ALA A 135 -13.36 9.65 3.00
C ALA A 135 -13.73 9.57 1.52
N LYS A 136 -14.94 10.05 1.16
CA LYS A 136 -15.31 10.20 -0.25
C LYS A 136 -14.24 11.05 -0.94
N PRO A 137 -13.75 10.65 -2.13
CA PRO A 137 -12.94 11.56 -2.93
C PRO A 137 -13.75 12.85 -3.12
N ALA A 138 -13.15 14.00 -2.80
CA ALA A 138 -13.75 15.29 -3.12
C ALA A 138 -14.00 15.30 -4.63
N LYS A 139 -15.25 15.58 -5.01
CA LYS A 139 -15.64 15.77 -6.41
C LYS A 139 -14.86 16.93 -7.03
#